data_AF-A0A8J2AUW4-F1
#
_entry.id   AF-A0A8J2AUW4-F1
#
_cell.length_a   1.000
_cell.length_b   1.000
_cell.length_c   1.000
_cell.angle_alpha   90.00
_cell.angle_beta   90.00
_cell.angle_gamma   90.00
#
_symmetry.space_group_name_H-M   'P 1'
#
loop_
_entity.id
_entity.type
_entity.pdbx_description
1 polymer ?
#
loop_
_entity_poly.entity_id
_entity_poly.type
_entity_poly.pdbx_seq_one_letter_code
_entity_poly.pdbx_strand_id
1 'polypeptide(L)'
;MTRVQCYVYDISQGMARMMSMPLLGKQVDIIPHSGIVCFGKEYFFGGGVCVTEAGKAVPMPPCEVIELGNTSKTESELGQFLTQISPQYTTETYNLLSHNCNHFANAVAKFLEVTEVPSRIVNVADEALSTPQGQQMRGLIEGFERQMRQQNSGNSFNPFQNTTSTVPGALGTTPAASSSSSSLADFDRALSEVCGVSDVDKKRACLVTLNKMCLNIVDNPSEVKYRRIKMENPAFNKKVAECPGGTECILALGFAPDEVDGVDHWVFDPSRLSLSDLRLACSKLSTQESKLPQQRPPQQLPAQIVPNSAGFGGMPGSTGGMTNPLLNNLAGGMPGGGLGGMPGGAFGGLPGGLGGGNPQLAQQAQAMMASNPQMAAQAQALMSDPQAMQQMMNNPQVQALMNNPQALQNMMNMMNQGPR
;
A
#
# COMPACT_ATOMS: atom_id res chain seq x y z
N MET A 1 -24.41 25.39 -26.94
CA MET A 1 -24.17 25.37 -25.48
C MET A 1 -23.67 23.98 -25.12
N THR A 2 -22.66 23.90 -24.26
CA THR A 2 -22.03 22.62 -23.87
C THR A 2 -22.59 22.15 -22.54
N ARG A 3 -22.91 20.86 -22.40
CA ARG A 3 -23.35 20.27 -21.13
C ARG A 3 -22.20 20.26 -20.13
N VAL A 4 -22.49 20.60 -18.88
CA VAL A 4 -21.54 20.60 -17.76
C VAL A 4 -22.06 19.69 -16.66
N GLN A 5 -21.21 18.78 -16.21
CA GLN A 5 -21.51 17.83 -15.14
C GLN A 5 -20.41 17.92 -14.06
N CYS A 6 -20.74 17.54 -12.82
CA CYS A 6 -19.77 17.30 -11.77
C CYS A 6 -19.74 15.80 -11.49
N TYR A 7 -18.56 15.19 -11.66
CA TYR A 7 -18.33 13.79 -11.31
C TYR A 7 -17.83 13.75 -9.87
N VAL A 8 -18.45 12.90 -9.05
CA VAL A 8 -18.12 12.73 -7.63
C VAL A 8 -17.68 11.30 -7.40
N TYR A 9 -16.56 11.15 -6.69
CA TYR A 9 -15.96 9.88 -6.33
C TYR A 9 -15.87 9.79 -4.81
N ASP A 10 -16.22 8.64 -4.25
CA ASP A 10 -15.99 8.37 -2.82
C ASP A 10 -14.60 7.78 -2.62
N ILE A 11 -13.63 8.61 -2.25
CA ILE A 11 -12.24 8.15 -2.04
C ILE A 11 -12.10 7.24 -0.82
N SER A 12 -13.12 7.18 0.05
CA SER A 12 -13.17 6.24 1.17
C SER A 12 -13.62 4.84 0.76
N GLN A 13 -14.19 4.67 -0.44
CA GLN A 13 -14.78 3.42 -0.94
C GLN A 13 -15.74 2.76 0.06
N GLY A 14 -16.62 3.56 0.66
CA GLY A 14 -17.62 3.12 1.63
C GLY A 14 -17.12 3.06 3.08
N MET A 15 -15.83 3.27 3.35
CA MET A 15 -15.32 3.31 4.73
C MET A 15 -15.92 4.50 5.51
N ALA A 16 -16.12 5.65 4.87
CA ALA A 16 -16.74 6.81 5.52
C ALA A 16 -18.13 6.46 6.06
N ARG A 17 -18.97 5.83 5.22
CA ARG A 17 -20.30 5.39 5.63
C ARG A 17 -20.28 4.45 6.84
N MET A 18 -19.31 3.55 6.93
CA MET A 18 -19.22 2.57 8.02
C MET A 18 -18.63 3.15 9.31
N MET A 19 -17.69 4.09 9.20
CA MET A 19 -16.85 4.52 10.32
C MET A 19 -17.17 5.94 10.81
N SER A 20 -17.88 6.75 10.04
CA SER A 20 -18.14 8.16 10.38
C SER A 20 -18.94 8.33 11.68
N MET A 21 -20.02 7.58 11.89
CA MET A 21 -20.79 7.66 13.13
C MET A 21 -19.96 7.36 14.40
N PRO A 22 -19.24 6.22 14.51
CA PRO A 22 -18.45 5.95 15.71
C PRO A 22 -17.24 6.88 15.88
N LEU A 23 -16.68 7.43 14.80
CA LEU A 23 -15.48 8.30 14.87
C LEU A 23 -15.81 9.77 15.03
N LEU A 24 -16.77 10.28 14.28
CA LEU A 24 -17.15 11.69 14.22
C LEU A 24 -18.39 12.00 15.06
N GLY A 25 -19.12 11.00 15.55
CA GLY A 25 -20.42 11.21 16.19
C GLY A 25 -21.50 11.74 15.23
N LYS A 26 -21.24 11.69 13.92
CA LYS A 26 -22.12 12.15 12.84
C LYS A 26 -21.90 11.29 11.61
N GLN A 27 -23.00 10.98 10.92
CA GLN A 27 -22.96 10.21 9.69
C GLN A 27 -22.42 11.08 8.56
N VAL A 28 -21.35 10.59 7.94
CA VAL A 28 -20.76 11.11 6.71
C VAL A 28 -20.64 9.92 5.75
N ASP A 29 -21.40 9.95 4.67
CA ASP A 29 -21.53 8.77 3.80
C ASP A 29 -20.35 8.58 2.86
N ILE A 30 -19.71 9.67 2.44
CA ILE A 30 -18.59 9.65 1.48
C ILE A 30 -17.52 10.65 1.88
N ILE A 31 -16.28 10.40 1.45
CA ILE A 31 -15.26 11.45 1.35
C ILE A 31 -15.19 11.82 -0.13
N PRO A 32 -15.79 12.95 -0.56
CA PRO A 32 -15.90 13.26 -1.97
C PRO A 32 -14.60 13.83 -2.52
N HIS A 33 -14.15 13.25 -3.62
CA HIS A 33 -13.33 13.93 -4.63
C HIS A 33 -14.23 14.30 -5.80
N SER A 34 -14.05 15.49 -6.38
CA SER A 34 -14.87 15.91 -7.51
C SER A 34 -14.09 16.63 -8.61
N GLY A 35 -14.61 16.49 -9.84
CA GLY A 35 -14.11 17.12 -11.05
C GLY A 35 -15.25 17.61 -11.93
N ILE A 36 -15.01 18.69 -12.67
CA ILE A 36 -15.96 19.22 -13.67
C ILE A 36 -15.74 18.53 -15.00
N VAL A 37 -16.82 18.02 -15.58
CA VAL A 37 -16.83 17.37 -16.89
C VAL A 37 -17.53 18.24 -17.91
N CYS A 38 -16.80 18.66 -18.93
CA CYS A 38 -17.31 19.38 -20.10
C CYS A 38 -16.31 19.23 -21.27
N PHE A 39 -16.76 19.45 -22.51
CA PHE A 39 -15.90 19.31 -23.70
C PHE A 39 -15.20 17.94 -23.83
N GLY A 40 -15.80 16.87 -23.27
CA GLY A 40 -15.23 15.52 -23.26
C GLY A 40 -14.07 15.32 -22.27
N LYS A 41 -13.75 16.33 -21.46
CA LYS A 41 -12.64 16.35 -20.51
C LYS A 41 -13.15 16.50 -19.07
N GLU A 42 -12.34 16.04 -18.14
CA GLU A 42 -12.54 16.21 -16.69
C GLU A 42 -11.43 17.08 -16.11
N TYR A 43 -11.83 18.12 -15.39
CA TYR A 43 -10.98 19.12 -14.77
C TYR A 43 -11.08 19.02 -13.25
N PHE A 44 -9.95 18.82 -12.56
CA PHE A 44 -9.90 18.67 -11.10
C PHE A 44 -8.61 19.23 -10.51
N PHE A 45 -8.54 19.33 -9.18
CA PHE A 45 -7.33 19.76 -8.46
C PHE A 45 -6.69 18.60 -7.72
N GLY A 46 -5.45 18.29 -8.10
CA GLY A 46 -4.68 17.15 -7.62
C GLY A 46 -3.18 17.44 -7.50
N GLY A 47 -2.80 18.52 -6.78
CA GLY A 47 -1.41 19.04 -6.73
C GLY A 47 -1.09 20.06 -7.82
N GLY A 48 -2.03 20.22 -8.73
CA GLY A 48 -2.06 21.21 -9.78
C GLY A 48 -3.46 21.19 -10.39
N VAL A 49 -3.73 22.12 -11.28
CA VAL A 49 -4.87 21.99 -12.18
C VAL A 49 -4.61 20.81 -13.13
N CYS A 50 -5.44 19.78 -13.05
CA CYS A 50 -5.31 18.54 -13.81
C CYS A 50 -6.43 18.42 -14.83
N VAL A 51 -6.13 17.80 -15.97
CA VAL A 51 -7.09 17.55 -17.05
C VAL A 51 -6.93 16.12 -17.55
N THR A 52 -8.04 15.39 -17.61
CA THR A 52 -8.07 14.00 -18.10
C THR A 52 -9.28 13.77 -18.99
N GLU A 53 -9.38 12.58 -19.60
CA GLU A 53 -10.65 12.13 -20.19
C GLU A 53 -11.72 11.97 -19.10
N ALA A 54 -12.97 12.22 -19.44
CA ALA A 54 -14.08 12.09 -18.50
C ALA A 54 -14.12 10.70 -17.82
N GLY A 55 -14.11 10.67 -16.49
CA GLY A 55 -14.15 9.44 -15.70
C GLY A 55 -12.79 8.79 -15.50
N LYS A 56 -11.69 9.49 -15.80
CA LYS A 56 -10.30 8.99 -15.63
C LYS A 56 -9.53 9.73 -14.54
N ALA A 57 -10.16 10.66 -13.81
CA ALA A 57 -9.50 11.39 -12.72
C ALA A 57 -9.04 10.48 -11.56
N VAL A 58 -9.81 9.42 -11.25
CA VAL A 58 -9.52 8.46 -10.18
C VAL A 58 -9.68 7.03 -10.73
N PRO A 59 -8.91 6.02 -10.27
CA PRO A 59 -9.04 4.62 -10.73
C PRO A 59 -10.31 3.92 -10.22
N MET A 60 -11.44 4.61 -10.21
CA MET A 60 -12.75 4.09 -9.84
C MET A 60 -13.85 4.89 -10.58
N PRO A 61 -15.02 4.30 -10.85
CA PRO A 61 -16.13 5.03 -11.44
C PRO A 61 -16.66 6.10 -10.47
N PRO A 62 -17.25 7.20 -10.97
CA PRO A 62 -17.95 8.16 -10.12
C PRO A 62 -19.12 7.48 -9.41
N CYS A 63 -19.27 7.72 -8.11
CA CYS A 63 -20.42 7.25 -7.34
C CYS A 63 -21.66 8.14 -7.55
N GLU A 64 -21.46 9.36 -8.01
CA GLU A 64 -22.53 10.29 -8.36
C GLU A 64 -22.11 11.18 -9.55
N VAL A 65 -23.04 11.43 -10.47
CA VAL A 65 -22.89 12.38 -11.58
C VAL A 65 -23.97 13.43 -11.46
N ILE A 66 -23.58 14.67 -11.22
CA ILE A 66 -24.49 15.78 -10.95
C ILE A 66 -24.58 16.66 -12.19
N GLU A 67 -25.78 16.87 -12.71
CA GLU A 67 -26.03 17.84 -13.78
C GLU A 67 -25.95 19.27 -13.23
N LEU A 68 -25.02 20.07 -13.76
CA LEU A 68 -24.88 21.48 -13.36
C LEU A 68 -25.57 22.44 -14.34
N GLY A 69 -25.80 22.00 -15.58
CA GLY A 69 -26.50 22.75 -16.62
C GLY A 69 -25.72 22.82 -17.92
N ASN A 70 -25.88 23.93 -18.64
CA ASN A 70 -25.20 24.16 -19.91
C ASN A 70 -24.46 25.50 -19.88
N THR A 71 -23.26 25.53 -20.46
CA THR A 71 -22.46 26.75 -20.59
C THR A 71 -22.43 27.27 -22.02
N SER A 72 -22.36 28.59 -22.17
CA SER A 72 -22.06 29.28 -23.42
C SER A 72 -20.56 29.51 -23.62
N LYS A 73 -19.74 29.36 -22.56
CA LYS A 73 -18.29 29.48 -22.64
C LYS A 73 -17.71 28.43 -23.59
N THR A 74 -16.64 28.80 -24.24
CA THR A 74 -15.84 27.94 -25.10
C THR A 74 -14.77 27.21 -24.30
N GLU A 75 -14.26 26.10 -24.85
CA GLU A 75 -13.14 25.38 -24.25
C GLU A 75 -11.89 26.26 -24.13
N SER A 76 -11.68 27.18 -25.09
CA SER A 76 -10.58 28.15 -25.05
C SER A 76 -10.69 29.12 -23.89
N GLU A 77 -11.88 29.67 -23.62
CA GLU A 77 -12.11 30.55 -22.48
C GLU A 77 -11.88 29.82 -21.15
N LEU A 78 -12.34 28.56 -21.05
CA LEU A 78 -12.05 27.72 -19.89
C LEU A 78 -10.54 27.49 -19.74
N GLY A 79 -9.82 27.17 -20.81
CA GLY A 79 -8.36 27.00 -20.79
C GLY A 79 -7.61 28.24 -20.30
N GLN A 80 -8.04 29.43 -20.71
CA GLN A 80 -7.49 30.71 -20.23
C GLN A 80 -7.77 30.93 -18.74
N PHE A 81 -9.00 30.69 -18.30
CA PHE A 81 -9.36 30.77 -16.88
C PHE A 81 -8.54 29.81 -16.02
N LEU A 82 -8.41 28.54 -16.45
CA LEU A 82 -7.63 27.52 -15.75
C LEU A 82 -6.15 27.93 -15.63
N THR A 83 -5.58 28.49 -16.69
CA THR A 83 -4.22 29.03 -16.67
C THR A 83 -4.10 30.17 -15.65
N GLN A 84 -5.07 31.09 -15.64
CA GLN A 84 -5.09 32.24 -14.73
C GLN A 84 -5.16 31.82 -13.25
N ILE A 85 -5.97 30.81 -12.92
CA ILE A 85 -6.13 30.37 -11.52
C ILE A 85 -5.07 29.37 -11.09
N SER A 86 -4.35 28.73 -12.01
CA SER A 86 -3.37 27.68 -11.70
C SER A 86 -2.34 28.05 -10.62
N PRO A 87 -1.84 29.29 -10.48
CA PRO A 87 -0.90 29.65 -9.40
C PRO A 87 -1.51 29.59 -8.00
N GLN A 88 -2.85 29.56 -7.89
CA GLN A 88 -3.59 29.42 -6.63
C GLN A 88 -3.89 27.95 -6.30
N TYR A 89 -3.69 27.03 -7.24
CA TYR A 89 -4.00 25.61 -7.13
C TYR A 89 -2.73 24.79 -7.34
N THR A 90 -1.85 24.79 -6.35
CA THR A 90 -0.58 24.06 -6.33
C THR A 90 -0.57 23.03 -5.19
N THR A 91 0.41 22.14 -5.17
CA THR A 91 0.64 21.23 -4.04
C THR A 91 0.77 21.97 -2.71
N GLU A 92 1.41 23.14 -2.72
CA GLU A 92 1.63 23.97 -1.53
C GLU A 92 0.34 24.61 -1.04
N THR A 93 -0.57 24.98 -1.95
CA THR A 93 -1.85 25.60 -1.58
C THR A 93 -2.94 24.58 -1.27
N TYR A 94 -2.78 23.32 -1.66
CA TYR A 94 -3.79 22.27 -1.43
C TYR A 94 -4.06 22.02 0.05
N ASN A 95 -5.27 22.31 0.53
CA ASN A 95 -5.69 22.03 1.89
C ASN A 95 -6.92 21.11 1.91
N LEU A 96 -6.84 19.98 2.61
CA LEU A 96 -7.92 18.99 2.66
C LEU A 96 -9.23 19.57 3.18
N LEU A 97 -9.17 20.54 4.09
CA LEU A 97 -10.33 21.09 4.76
C LEU A 97 -10.91 22.30 4.01
N SER A 98 -10.05 23.19 3.52
CA SER A 98 -10.48 24.53 3.07
C SER A 98 -10.06 24.92 1.66
N HIS A 99 -9.27 24.11 0.94
CA HIS A 99 -8.82 24.42 -0.43
C HIS A 99 -8.42 23.17 -1.19
N ASN A 100 -9.41 22.39 -1.62
CA ASN A 100 -9.23 21.07 -2.25
C ASN A 100 -9.96 20.98 -3.61
N CYS A 101 -10.00 19.78 -4.18
CA CYS A 101 -10.72 19.47 -5.42
C CYS A 101 -12.17 19.96 -5.49
N ASN A 102 -12.91 19.92 -4.38
CA ASN A 102 -14.31 20.32 -4.35
C ASN A 102 -14.47 21.85 -4.46
N HIS A 103 -13.54 22.59 -3.87
CA HIS A 103 -13.47 24.06 -3.97
C HIS A 103 -13.09 24.48 -5.39
N PHE A 104 -12.10 23.81 -5.98
CA PHE A 104 -11.72 24.00 -7.37
C PHE A 104 -12.89 23.71 -8.32
N ALA A 105 -13.57 22.58 -8.17
CA ALA A 105 -14.72 22.22 -9.00
C ALA A 105 -15.81 23.29 -8.92
N ASN A 106 -16.08 23.84 -7.73
CA ASN A 106 -17.04 24.93 -7.58
C ASN A 106 -16.58 26.23 -8.25
N ALA A 107 -15.28 26.57 -8.19
CA ALA A 107 -14.74 27.74 -8.87
C ALA A 107 -14.87 27.62 -10.41
N VAL A 108 -14.63 26.43 -10.96
CA VAL A 108 -14.84 26.15 -12.39
C VAL A 108 -16.33 26.21 -12.75
N ALA A 109 -17.22 25.65 -11.94
CA ALA A 109 -18.66 25.73 -12.16
C ALA A 109 -19.16 27.19 -12.22
N LYS A 110 -18.68 28.04 -11.31
CA LYS A 110 -18.97 29.49 -11.31
C LYS A 110 -18.50 30.19 -12.57
N PHE A 111 -17.27 29.93 -13.01
CA PHE A 111 -16.73 30.51 -14.24
C PHE A 111 -17.54 30.10 -15.47
N LEU A 112 -17.99 28.84 -15.52
CA LEU A 112 -18.82 28.32 -16.59
C LEU A 112 -20.27 28.82 -16.56
N GLU A 113 -20.64 29.62 -15.55
CA GLU A 113 -21.98 30.21 -15.38
C GLU A 113 -23.08 29.12 -15.28
N VAL A 114 -22.75 27.99 -14.65
CA VAL A 114 -23.69 26.90 -14.38
C VAL A 114 -24.01 26.82 -12.89
N THR A 115 -24.91 25.91 -12.51
CA THR A 115 -25.25 25.66 -11.10
C THR A 115 -23.98 25.31 -10.32
N GLU A 116 -23.84 25.91 -9.13
CA GLU A 116 -22.73 25.61 -8.22
C GLU A 116 -22.73 24.13 -7.80
N VAL A 117 -21.55 23.63 -7.45
CA VAL A 117 -21.42 22.27 -6.89
C VAL A 117 -22.15 22.24 -5.55
N PRO A 118 -22.98 21.20 -5.26
CA PRO A 118 -23.76 21.15 -4.02
C PRO A 118 -22.91 21.31 -2.77
N SER A 119 -23.43 22.06 -1.79
CA SER A 119 -22.74 22.36 -0.54
C SER A 119 -22.32 21.11 0.24
N ARG A 120 -23.06 20.01 0.17
CA ARG A 120 -22.69 18.71 0.77
C ARG A 120 -21.38 18.12 0.23
N ILE A 121 -20.94 18.55 -0.96
CA ILE A 121 -19.66 18.13 -1.57
C ILE A 121 -18.56 19.14 -1.21
N VAL A 122 -18.86 20.44 -1.37
CA VAL A 122 -17.87 21.51 -1.11
C VAL A 122 -17.50 21.59 0.37
N ASN A 123 -18.49 21.51 1.26
CA ASN A 123 -18.36 21.77 2.70
C ASN A 123 -18.33 20.49 3.54
N VAL A 124 -17.99 19.33 2.95
CA VAL A 124 -17.93 18.03 3.66
C VAL A 124 -16.98 18.07 4.87
N ALA A 125 -15.91 18.84 4.78
CA ALA A 125 -14.95 19.04 5.87
C ALA A 125 -15.58 19.79 7.04
N ASP A 126 -16.35 20.85 6.79
CA ASP A 126 -17.08 21.59 7.82
C ASP A 126 -18.10 20.69 8.52
N GLU A 127 -18.77 19.83 7.75
CA GLU A 127 -19.71 18.87 8.31
C GLU A 127 -19.01 17.87 9.24
N ALA A 128 -17.83 17.36 8.85
CA ALA A 128 -17.03 16.46 9.69
C ALA A 128 -16.51 17.15 10.95
N LEU A 129 -16.08 18.42 10.84
CA LEU A 129 -15.55 19.22 11.96
C LEU A 129 -16.63 19.88 12.83
N SER A 130 -17.91 19.79 12.45
CA SER A 130 -19.03 20.36 13.21
C SER A 130 -19.28 19.66 14.56
N THR A 131 -18.66 18.51 14.82
CA THR A 131 -18.80 17.75 16.07
C THR A 131 -17.57 17.88 16.97
N PRO A 132 -17.71 17.72 18.30
CA PRO A 132 -16.55 17.71 19.21
C PRO A 132 -15.49 16.67 18.84
N GLN A 133 -15.92 15.48 18.41
CA GLN A 133 -15.04 14.41 17.96
C GLN A 133 -14.31 14.80 16.65
N GLY A 134 -15.03 15.41 15.71
CA GLY A 134 -14.44 15.95 14.48
C GLY A 134 -13.37 17.00 14.75
N GLN A 135 -13.62 17.92 15.69
CA GLN A 135 -12.63 18.91 16.11
C GLN A 135 -11.37 18.26 16.70
N GLN A 136 -11.51 17.18 17.46
CA GLN A 136 -10.36 16.39 17.95
C GLN A 136 -9.58 15.73 16.80
N MET A 137 -10.27 15.30 15.73
CA MET A 137 -9.64 14.70 14.56
C MET A 137 -8.95 15.70 13.63
N ARG A 138 -9.19 17.01 13.79
CA ARG A 138 -8.57 18.05 12.94
C ARG A 138 -7.06 17.91 12.85
N GLY A 139 -6.37 17.71 13.98
CA GLY A 139 -4.91 17.52 13.99
C GLY A 139 -4.44 16.27 13.26
N LEU A 140 -5.24 15.21 13.25
CA LEU A 140 -4.97 13.99 12.48
C LEU A 140 -5.15 14.23 10.99
N ILE A 141 -6.19 14.97 10.58
CA ILE A 141 -6.44 15.30 9.17
C ILE A 141 -5.32 16.19 8.62
N GLU A 142 -4.92 17.22 9.37
CA GLU A 142 -3.79 18.09 9.00
C GLU A 142 -2.46 17.32 8.98
N GLY A 143 -2.28 16.35 9.89
CA GLY A 143 -1.15 15.42 9.87
C GLY A 143 -1.13 14.54 8.62
N PHE A 144 -2.29 13.99 8.25
CA PHE A 144 -2.48 13.19 7.05
C PHE A 144 -2.25 14.02 5.77
N GLU A 145 -2.68 15.28 5.73
CA GLU A 145 -2.36 16.20 4.63
C GLU A 145 -0.86 16.43 4.50
N ARG A 146 -0.17 16.74 5.62
CA ARG A 146 1.29 16.92 5.61
C ARG A 146 1.99 15.66 5.12
N GLN A 147 1.51 14.49 5.56
CA GLN A 147 2.01 13.21 5.07
C GLN A 147 1.74 13.05 3.56
N MET A 148 0.54 13.36 3.06
CA MET A 148 0.24 13.30 1.62
C MET A 148 1.07 14.28 0.77
N ARG A 149 1.47 15.42 1.33
CA ARG A 149 2.35 16.39 0.66
C ARG A 149 3.82 15.93 0.65
N GLN A 150 4.30 15.35 1.74
CA GLN A 150 5.70 14.90 1.89
C GLN A 150 5.96 13.55 1.22
N GLN A 151 4.93 12.72 1.21
CA GLN A 151 4.94 11.38 0.71
C GLN A 151 4.16 11.45 -0.61
N ASN A 152 4.87 11.39 -1.74
CA ASN A 152 4.26 10.99 -3.01
C ASN A 152 3.92 9.47 -2.93
N SER A 153 3.29 9.07 -1.82
CA SER A 153 3.04 7.70 -1.41
C SER A 153 2.07 7.09 -2.39
N GLY A 154 2.38 5.85 -2.81
CA GLY A 154 1.65 5.03 -3.76
C GLY A 154 0.22 4.65 -3.34
N ASN A 155 -0.46 5.45 -2.50
CA ASN A 155 -1.86 5.26 -2.18
C ASN A 155 -2.69 5.78 -3.37
N SER A 156 -3.38 4.90 -4.09
CA SER A 156 -4.16 5.20 -5.31
C SER A 156 -5.31 6.22 -5.13
N PHE A 157 -5.46 6.77 -3.93
CA PHE A 157 -6.44 7.77 -3.51
C PHE A 157 -5.81 9.11 -3.16
N ASN A 158 -4.48 9.24 -3.31
CA ASN A 158 -3.80 10.52 -3.14
C ASN A 158 -4.10 11.39 -4.38
N PRO A 159 -4.83 12.51 -4.22
CA PRO A 159 -5.18 13.38 -5.35
C PRO A 159 -3.94 13.94 -6.05
N PHE A 160 -2.76 13.90 -5.41
CA PHE A 160 -1.48 14.32 -5.96
C PHE A 160 -0.86 13.36 -7.01
N GLN A 161 -1.44 12.17 -7.23
CA GLN A 161 -0.85 11.16 -8.14
C GLN A 161 -1.17 11.35 -9.63
N ASN A 162 -2.22 12.09 -9.97
CA ASN A 162 -2.73 12.18 -11.35
C ASN A 162 -2.39 13.53 -12.01
N THR A 163 -1.12 13.95 -11.92
CA THR A 163 -0.62 15.14 -12.61
C THR A 163 -0.22 14.80 -14.05
N THR A 164 -1.19 14.45 -14.90
CA THR A 164 -0.97 14.48 -16.35
C THR A 164 -1.61 15.74 -16.94
N SER A 165 -0.81 16.45 -17.74
CA SER A 165 -1.15 17.61 -18.58
C SER A 165 -1.18 18.98 -17.89
N THR A 166 -0.01 19.63 -17.85
CA THR A 166 0.12 21.09 -17.70
C THR A 166 -0.44 21.80 -18.94
N VAL A 167 -1.08 22.95 -18.73
CA VAL A 167 -1.64 23.80 -19.79
C VAL A 167 -0.49 24.43 -20.62
N PRO A 168 -0.43 24.30 -21.96
CA PRO A 168 0.66 24.87 -22.75
C PRO A 168 0.47 26.37 -22.97
N GLY A 169 1.43 27.21 -22.53
CA GLY A 169 1.43 28.63 -22.90
C GLY A 169 2.45 29.52 -22.20
N ALA A 170 3.72 29.47 -22.60
CA ALA A 170 4.65 30.62 -22.52
C ALA A 170 5.85 30.40 -23.45
N LEU A 171 6.09 31.36 -24.35
CA LEU A 171 7.21 31.42 -25.29
C LEU A 171 8.54 31.72 -24.57
N GLY A 172 9.61 31.02 -24.96
CA GLY A 172 10.99 31.49 -24.72
C GLY A 172 12.04 30.37 -24.61
N THR A 173 12.78 30.15 -25.69
CA THR A 173 14.11 29.48 -25.80
C THR A 173 14.22 27.96 -25.58
N THR A 174 14.42 27.25 -26.70
CA THR A 174 15.16 25.97 -26.83
C THR A 174 16.67 26.16 -26.59
N PRO A 175 17.49 25.11 -26.31
CA PRO A 175 17.26 23.70 -26.69
C PRO A 175 17.57 22.63 -25.62
N ALA A 176 16.81 21.52 -25.63
CA ALA A 176 17.29 20.12 -25.72
C ALA A 176 16.22 19.09 -25.26
N ALA A 177 15.70 18.36 -26.24
CA ALA A 177 15.22 16.96 -26.24
C ALA A 177 14.35 16.40 -25.10
N SER A 178 13.06 16.30 -25.40
CA SER A 178 12.22 15.10 -25.31
C SER A 178 12.96 13.74 -25.17
N SER A 179 12.86 13.09 -24.01
CA SER A 179 13.41 11.74 -23.75
C SER A 179 12.46 10.75 -23.07
N SER A 180 11.30 11.18 -22.56
CA SER A 180 10.37 10.26 -21.87
C SER A 180 9.57 9.37 -22.82
N SER A 181 9.21 9.85 -24.01
CA SER A 181 8.43 9.08 -24.99
C SER A 181 9.24 7.99 -25.71
N SER A 182 10.56 8.13 -25.84
CA SER A 182 11.42 7.10 -26.43
C SER A 182 11.70 5.97 -25.45
N SER A 183 11.93 6.27 -24.17
CA SER A 183 12.35 5.29 -23.17
C SER A 183 11.30 4.20 -22.91
N LEU A 184 10.00 4.56 -22.92
CA LEU A 184 8.90 3.59 -22.79
C LEU A 184 8.70 2.73 -24.03
N ALA A 185 8.94 3.27 -25.22
CA ALA A 185 8.89 2.52 -26.48
C ALA A 185 10.09 1.56 -26.61
N ASP A 186 11.28 2.00 -26.18
CA ASP A 186 12.47 1.15 -26.06
C ASP A 186 12.24 0.04 -25.03
N PHE A 187 11.55 0.33 -23.94
CA PHE A 187 11.13 -0.67 -22.96
C PHE A 187 10.17 -1.70 -23.57
N ASP A 188 9.17 -1.26 -24.34
CA ASP A 188 8.23 -2.18 -25.00
C ASP A 188 8.94 -3.10 -26.00
N ARG A 189 9.93 -2.59 -26.75
CA ARG A 189 10.77 -3.40 -27.64
C ARG A 189 11.58 -4.43 -26.86
N ALA A 190 12.30 -3.99 -25.81
CA ALA A 190 13.11 -4.87 -24.98
C ALA A 190 12.28 -5.94 -24.26
N LEU A 191 11.10 -5.57 -23.75
CA LEU A 191 10.17 -6.49 -23.12
C LEU A 191 9.65 -7.54 -24.11
N SER A 192 9.42 -7.16 -25.36
CA SER A 192 9.04 -8.11 -26.42
C SER A 192 10.13 -9.15 -26.67
N GLU A 193 11.41 -8.76 -26.62
CA GLU A 193 12.54 -9.69 -26.75
C GLU A 193 12.62 -10.66 -25.58
N VAL A 194 12.46 -10.19 -24.33
CA VAL A 194 12.36 -11.05 -23.14
C VAL A 194 11.19 -12.02 -23.28
N CYS A 195 10.04 -11.56 -23.78
CA CYS A 195 8.87 -12.39 -24.05
C CYS A 195 9.10 -13.41 -25.18
N GLY A 196 10.07 -13.19 -26.07
CA GLY A 196 10.47 -14.11 -27.13
C GLY A 196 11.36 -15.27 -26.68
N VAL A 197 11.92 -15.23 -25.46
CA VAL A 197 12.80 -16.28 -24.93
C VAL A 197 12.05 -17.62 -24.84
N SER A 198 12.65 -18.70 -25.33
CA SER A 198 12.02 -20.04 -25.33
C SER A 198 11.98 -20.69 -23.94
N ASP A 199 13.00 -20.45 -23.13
CA ASP A 199 13.09 -20.93 -21.76
C ASP A 199 12.15 -20.15 -20.83
N VAL A 200 11.10 -20.83 -20.36
CA VAL A 200 10.05 -20.24 -19.52
C VAL A 200 10.56 -19.89 -18.12
N ASP A 201 11.48 -20.69 -17.56
CA ASP A 201 12.02 -20.43 -16.22
C ASP A 201 12.99 -19.25 -16.25
N LYS A 202 13.82 -19.16 -17.29
CA LYS A 202 14.70 -18.00 -17.52
C LYS A 202 13.88 -16.73 -17.74
N LYS A 203 12.83 -16.80 -18.56
CA LYS A 203 11.91 -15.69 -18.80
C LYS A 203 11.20 -15.24 -17.52
N ARG A 204 10.64 -16.18 -16.74
CA ARG A 204 9.99 -15.88 -15.46
C ARG A 204 10.98 -15.25 -14.49
N ALA A 205 12.19 -15.79 -14.36
CA ALA A 205 13.22 -15.26 -13.49
C ALA A 205 13.60 -13.81 -13.86
N CYS A 206 13.69 -13.50 -15.16
CA CYS A 206 13.95 -12.15 -15.66
C CYS A 206 12.81 -11.20 -15.31
N LEU A 207 11.57 -11.52 -15.71
CA LEU A 207 10.39 -10.67 -15.48
C LEU A 207 10.16 -10.40 -13.99
N VAL A 208 10.24 -11.43 -13.14
CA VAL A 208 10.09 -11.30 -11.68
C VAL A 208 11.17 -10.41 -11.09
N THR A 209 12.42 -10.56 -11.54
CA THR A 209 13.55 -9.78 -11.00
C THR A 209 13.44 -8.32 -11.41
N LEU A 210 13.13 -8.05 -12.69
CA LEU A 210 12.88 -6.69 -13.19
C LEU A 210 11.70 -6.05 -12.44
N ASN A 211 10.57 -6.74 -12.31
CA ASN A 211 9.40 -6.23 -11.62
C ASN A 211 9.71 -5.92 -10.15
N LYS A 212 10.45 -6.81 -9.45
CA LYS A 212 10.85 -6.58 -8.06
C LYS A 212 11.79 -5.38 -7.92
N MET A 213 12.73 -5.17 -8.84
CA MET A 213 13.61 -4.01 -8.82
C MET A 213 12.82 -2.71 -8.99
N CYS A 214 11.91 -2.67 -9.96
CA CYS A 214 11.05 -1.50 -10.19
C CYS A 214 10.10 -1.25 -9.01
N LEU A 215 9.45 -2.29 -8.47
CA LEU A 215 8.57 -2.18 -7.30
C LEU A 215 9.31 -1.67 -6.07
N ASN A 216 10.53 -2.15 -5.79
CA ASN A 216 11.31 -1.65 -4.67
C ASN A 216 11.57 -0.14 -4.75
N ILE A 217 11.85 0.37 -5.96
CA ILE A 217 12.05 1.82 -6.21
C ILE A 217 10.72 2.58 -6.13
N VAL A 218 9.65 2.02 -6.67
CA VAL A 218 8.31 2.62 -6.68
C VAL A 218 7.72 2.71 -5.27
N ASP A 219 7.91 1.68 -4.44
CA ASP A 219 7.41 1.59 -3.08
C ASP A 219 8.27 2.42 -2.11
N ASN A 220 9.58 2.53 -2.39
CA ASN A 220 10.54 3.21 -1.52
C ASN A 220 11.39 4.21 -2.32
N PRO A 221 10.80 5.26 -2.93
CA PRO A 221 11.50 6.13 -3.87
C PRO A 221 12.64 6.90 -3.22
N SER A 222 12.54 7.27 -1.95
CA SER A 222 13.61 8.00 -1.23
C SER A 222 14.82 7.13 -0.86
N GLU A 223 14.71 5.80 -0.97
CA GLU A 223 15.77 4.88 -0.55
C GLU A 223 16.78 4.62 -1.66
N VAL A 224 17.93 5.28 -1.57
CA VAL A 224 19.05 5.15 -2.54
C VAL A 224 19.52 3.71 -2.72
N LYS A 225 19.39 2.86 -1.69
CA LYS A 225 19.84 1.46 -1.75
C LYS A 225 19.10 0.62 -2.80
N TYR A 226 17.85 0.97 -3.13
CA TYR A 226 17.07 0.28 -4.16
C TYR A 226 17.34 0.81 -5.57
N ARG A 227 17.98 1.97 -5.68
CA ARG A 227 18.33 2.60 -6.96
C ARG A 227 19.67 2.16 -7.52
N ARG A 228 20.40 1.28 -6.83
CA ARG A 228 21.72 0.81 -7.26
C ARG A 228 21.84 -0.71 -7.17
N ILE A 229 22.47 -1.32 -8.16
CA ILE A 229 22.85 -2.74 -8.13
C ILE A 229 24.23 -2.92 -8.78
N LYS A 230 25.13 -3.64 -8.09
CA LYS A 230 26.46 -3.96 -8.61
C LYS A 230 26.36 -4.74 -9.90
N MET A 231 27.15 -4.40 -10.91
CA MET A 231 27.19 -5.12 -12.18
C MET A 231 27.73 -6.55 -12.04
N GLU A 232 28.56 -6.81 -11.03
CA GLU A 232 29.10 -8.13 -10.75
C GLU A 232 28.15 -9.01 -9.94
N ASN A 233 26.94 -8.54 -9.63
CA ASN A 233 25.99 -9.30 -8.83
C ASN A 233 25.58 -10.60 -9.57
N PRO A 234 25.96 -11.80 -9.05
CA PRO A 234 25.77 -13.04 -9.78
C PRO A 234 24.29 -13.42 -9.93
N ALA A 235 23.44 -12.99 -8.99
CA ALA A 235 22.00 -13.23 -9.08
C ALA A 235 21.33 -12.33 -10.11
N PHE A 236 21.81 -11.08 -10.26
CA PHE A 236 21.35 -10.18 -11.32
C PHE A 236 21.81 -10.66 -12.69
N ASN A 237 23.09 -11.01 -12.84
CA ASN A 237 23.63 -11.45 -14.13
C ASN A 237 22.92 -12.69 -14.66
N LYS A 238 22.79 -13.72 -13.83
CA LYS A 238 22.10 -14.96 -14.20
C LYS A 238 20.63 -14.76 -14.58
N LYS A 239 19.93 -13.84 -13.91
CA LYS A 239 18.47 -13.68 -14.07
C LYS A 239 18.08 -12.62 -15.10
N VAL A 240 18.87 -11.57 -15.24
CA VAL A 240 18.55 -10.39 -16.05
C VAL A 240 19.58 -10.19 -17.15
N ALA A 241 20.86 -9.98 -16.84
CA ALA A 241 21.86 -9.60 -17.86
C ALA A 241 22.10 -10.69 -18.91
N GLU A 242 22.06 -11.97 -18.52
CA GLU A 242 22.19 -13.12 -19.43
C GLU A 242 20.88 -13.45 -20.18
N CYS A 243 19.76 -12.79 -19.85
CA CYS A 243 18.48 -12.97 -20.52
C CYS A 243 18.40 -12.07 -21.76
N PRO A 244 18.10 -12.59 -22.96
CA PRO A 244 17.88 -11.76 -24.15
C PRO A 244 16.84 -10.66 -23.88
N GLY A 245 17.19 -9.41 -24.18
CA GLY A 245 16.37 -8.22 -23.91
C GLY A 245 16.43 -7.71 -22.45
N GLY A 246 17.10 -8.42 -21.54
CA GLY A 246 17.11 -8.09 -20.10
C GLY A 246 17.95 -6.85 -19.76
N THR A 247 19.11 -6.67 -20.40
CA THR A 247 19.97 -5.50 -20.22
C THR A 247 19.33 -4.26 -20.85
N GLU A 248 18.73 -4.43 -22.02
CA GLU A 248 17.97 -3.41 -22.74
C GLU A 248 16.74 -2.98 -21.94
N CYS A 249 16.07 -3.91 -21.25
CA CYS A 249 15.00 -3.59 -20.31
C CYS A 249 15.52 -2.70 -19.18
N ILE A 250 16.66 -3.02 -18.56
CA ILE A 250 17.20 -2.22 -17.46
C ILE A 250 17.56 -0.81 -17.90
N LEU A 251 18.19 -0.66 -19.07
CA LEU A 251 18.48 0.64 -19.67
C LEU A 251 17.21 1.46 -19.93
N ALA A 252 16.19 0.84 -20.53
CA ALA A 252 14.92 1.48 -20.83
C ALA A 252 14.08 1.77 -19.56
N LEU A 253 14.30 1.02 -18.49
CA LEU A 253 13.74 1.25 -17.15
C LEU A 253 14.42 2.41 -16.41
N GLY A 254 15.33 3.13 -17.05
CA GLY A 254 15.99 4.31 -16.50
C GLY A 254 17.24 4.01 -15.68
N PHE A 255 17.76 2.78 -15.71
CA PHE A 255 19.08 2.49 -15.14
C PHE A 255 20.18 2.79 -16.15
N ALA A 256 21.32 3.25 -15.64
CA ALA A 256 22.50 3.48 -16.44
C ALA A 256 23.75 2.91 -15.73
N PRO A 257 24.79 2.53 -16.49
CA PRO A 257 26.09 2.27 -15.90
C PRO A 257 26.62 3.54 -15.23
N ASP A 258 27.04 3.41 -13.98
CA ASP A 258 27.69 4.48 -13.21
C ASP A 258 28.70 3.89 -12.22
N GLU A 259 29.75 4.64 -11.90
CA GLU A 259 30.78 4.23 -10.96
C GLU A 259 30.47 4.80 -9.57
N VAL A 260 30.21 3.93 -8.59
CA VAL A 260 29.91 4.33 -7.21
C VAL A 260 30.95 3.68 -6.29
N ASP A 261 31.75 4.52 -5.63
CA ASP A 261 32.82 4.10 -4.72
C ASP A 261 33.88 3.17 -5.38
N GLY A 262 34.19 3.40 -6.67
CA GLY A 262 35.18 2.60 -7.43
C GLY A 262 34.68 1.23 -7.90
N VAL A 263 33.36 1.01 -7.92
CA VAL A 263 32.72 -0.22 -8.38
C VAL A 263 31.60 0.11 -9.35
N ASP A 264 31.52 -0.63 -10.45
CA ASP A 264 30.49 -0.46 -11.48
C ASP A 264 29.11 -0.88 -10.96
N HIS A 265 28.14 0.03 -11.08
CA HIS A 265 26.75 -0.19 -10.71
C HIS A 265 25.82 0.15 -11.86
N TRP A 266 24.68 -0.56 -11.92
CA TRP A 266 23.48 -0.05 -12.56
C TRP A 266 22.79 0.90 -11.58
N VAL A 267 22.68 2.18 -11.95
CA VAL A 267 22.06 3.23 -11.14
C VAL A 267 20.81 3.76 -11.82
N PHE A 268 19.69 3.75 -11.11
CA PHE A 268 18.43 4.33 -11.56
C PHE A 268 18.50 5.86 -11.47
N ASP A 269 18.28 6.51 -12.60
CA ASP A 269 18.26 7.96 -12.75
C ASP A 269 16.82 8.45 -13.00
N PRO A 270 16.20 9.16 -12.03
CA PRO A 270 14.86 9.71 -12.18
C PRO A 270 14.69 10.70 -13.34
N SER A 271 15.77 11.24 -13.89
CA SER A 271 15.73 12.09 -15.07
C SER A 271 15.56 11.31 -16.38
N ARG A 272 15.90 10.01 -16.39
CA ARG A 272 15.79 9.13 -17.57
C ARG A 272 14.42 8.50 -17.71
N LEU A 273 13.80 8.12 -16.59
CA LEU A 273 12.46 7.56 -16.58
C LEU A 273 11.69 8.03 -15.35
N SER A 274 10.50 8.59 -15.58
CA SER A 274 9.64 9.07 -14.49
C SER A 274 9.14 7.90 -13.62
N LEU A 275 8.84 8.15 -12.35
CA LEU A 275 8.25 7.13 -11.48
C LEU A 275 6.88 6.64 -12.00
N SER A 276 6.14 7.48 -12.71
CA SER A 276 4.89 7.11 -13.39
C SER A 276 5.13 6.11 -14.53
N ASP A 277 6.15 6.35 -15.36
CA ASP A 277 6.52 5.43 -16.44
C ASP A 277 7.09 4.12 -15.88
N LEU A 278 7.83 4.19 -14.77
CA LEU A 278 8.31 3.02 -14.04
C LEU A 278 7.16 2.18 -13.47
N ARG A 279 6.08 2.81 -12.94
CA ARG A 279 4.85 2.12 -12.53
C ARG A 279 4.14 1.45 -13.71
N LEU A 280 4.08 2.12 -14.85
CA LEU A 280 3.52 1.53 -16.07
C LEU A 280 4.33 0.31 -16.52
N ALA A 281 5.67 0.39 -16.43
CA ALA A 281 6.55 -0.73 -16.72
C ALA A 281 6.34 -1.91 -15.74
N CYS A 282 6.15 -1.66 -14.43
CA CYS A 282 5.78 -2.71 -13.45
C CYS A 282 4.49 -3.43 -13.86
N SER A 283 3.46 -2.67 -14.26
CA SER A 283 2.18 -3.24 -14.72
C SER A 283 2.36 -4.15 -15.95
N LYS A 284 3.17 -3.70 -16.92
CA LYS A 284 3.51 -4.49 -18.11
C LYS A 284 4.29 -5.78 -17.75
N LEU A 285 5.29 -5.69 -16.87
CA LEU A 285 6.07 -6.85 -16.40
C LEU A 285 5.19 -7.88 -15.69
N SER A 286 4.34 -7.42 -14.75
CA SER A 286 3.40 -8.28 -14.03
C SER A 286 2.38 -8.94 -14.97
N THR A 287 1.88 -8.18 -15.95
CA THR A 287 0.99 -8.72 -16.99
C THR A 287 1.67 -9.83 -17.79
N GLN A 288 2.92 -9.67 -18.20
CA GLN A 288 3.64 -10.72 -18.93
C GLN A 288 3.98 -11.92 -18.05
N GLU A 289 4.32 -11.70 -16.78
CA GLU A 289 4.54 -12.78 -15.82
C GLU A 289 3.29 -13.64 -15.62
N SER A 290 2.11 -13.01 -15.54
CA SER A 290 0.82 -13.70 -15.35
C SER A 290 0.43 -14.63 -16.51
N LYS A 291 0.95 -14.35 -17.72
CA LYS A 291 0.71 -15.16 -18.92
C LYS A 291 1.57 -16.43 -18.97
N LEU A 292 2.62 -16.51 -18.14
CA LEU A 292 3.48 -17.69 -18.10
C LEU A 292 2.79 -18.83 -17.35
N PRO A 293 2.90 -20.08 -17.84
CA PRO A 293 2.29 -21.23 -17.17
C PRO A 293 2.81 -21.33 -15.74
N GLN A 294 1.88 -21.53 -14.79
CA GLN A 294 2.26 -21.63 -13.38
C GLN A 294 3.27 -22.76 -13.18
N GLN A 295 4.33 -22.48 -12.44
CA GLN A 295 5.26 -23.54 -12.04
C GLN A 295 4.47 -24.59 -11.29
N ARG A 296 4.51 -25.83 -11.79
CA ARG A 296 3.97 -26.97 -11.08
C ARG A 296 4.66 -26.99 -9.71
N PRO A 297 3.91 -27.07 -8.58
CA PRO A 297 4.56 -27.19 -7.28
C PRO A 297 5.54 -28.37 -7.36
N PRO A 298 6.73 -28.27 -6.73
CA PRO A 298 7.70 -29.35 -6.76
C PRO A 298 6.98 -30.64 -6.37
N GLN A 299 6.96 -31.62 -7.27
CA GLN A 299 6.40 -32.94 -6.99
C GLN A 299 7.15 -33.44 -5.75
N GLN A 300 6.44 -33.51 -4.62
CA GLN A 300 6.90 -34.28 -3.49
C GLN A 300 7.13 -35.69 -4.01
N LEU A 301 8.41 -36.08 -4.07
CA LEU A 301 8.77 -37.48 -4.27
C LEU A 301 7.93 -38.30 -3.30
N PRO A 302 7.24 -39.36 -3.76
CA PRO A 302 6.41 -40.17 -2.87
C PRO A 302 7.29 -40.65 -1.72
N ALA A 303 6.84 -40.39 -0.50
CA ALA A 303 7.49 -40.85 0.72
C ALA A 303 7.79 -42.34 0.55
N GLN A 304 9.07 -42.70 0.53
CA GLN A 304 9.46 -44.10 0.48
C GLN A 304 8.90 -44.77 1.72
N ILE A 305 7.96 -45.70 1.49
CA ILE A 305 7.47 -46.61 2.50
C ILE A 305 8.67 -47.46 2.90
N VAL A 306 9.26 -47.16 4.04
CA VAL A 306 10.20 -48.06 4.72
C VAL A 306 9.40 -49.25 5.26
N PRO A 307 9.62 -50.49 4.78
CA PRO A 307 9.01 -51.65 5.39
C PRO A 307 9.73 -51.94 6.71
N ASN A 308 8.95 -52.12 7.76
CA ASN A 308 9.46 -52.59 9.03
C ASN A 308 9.59 -54.12 8.97
N SER A 309 10.80 -54.66 9.06
CA SER A 309 11.00 -56.07 9.45
C SER A 309 12.39 -56.31 10.06
N ALA A 310 12.37 -56.58 11.36
CA ALA A 310 13.14 -57.57 12.11
C ALA A 310 14.65 -57.79 11.83
N GLY A 311 15.44 -57.70 12.90
CA GLY A 311 16.38 -58.78 13.24
C GLY A 311 17.88 -58.43 13.32
N PHE A 312 18.36 -58.38 14.57
CA PHE A 312 19.63 -58.98 15.04
C PHE A 312 21.00 -58.47 14.54
N GLY A 313 21.77 -57.92 15.49
CA GLY A 313 23.16 -58.36 15.73
C GLY A 313 24.31 -57.41 15.38
N GLY A 314 25.10 -57.04 16.40
CA GLY A 314 26.56 -56.86 16.26
C GLY A 314 27.11 -55.42 16.33
N MET A 315 27.57 -55.02 17.52
CA MET A 315 28.78 -54.17 17.69
C MET A 315 30.04 -54.96 17.25
N PRO A 316 31.28 -54.39 17.10
CA PRO A 316 31.76 -53.07 17.59
C PRO A 316 32.71 -52.26 16.65
N GLY A 317 32.92 -50.98 17.02
CA GLY A 317 34.24 -50.32 17.03
C GLY A 317 34.73 -49.57 15.77
N SER A 318 34.97 -48.25 15.91
CA SER A 318 36.18 -47.54 15.44
C SER A 318 35.96 -46.01 15.35
N THR A 319 36.60 -45.30 16.28
CA THR A 319 37.50 -44.13 16.09
C THR A 319 37.28 -43.09 14.97
N GLY A 320 37.29 -41.82 15.40
CA GLY A 320 37.53 -40.59 14.60
C GLY A 320 36.31 -39.65 14.63
N GLY A 321 36.33 -38.40 15.05
CA GLY A 321 37.40 -37.41 15.18
C GLY A 321 36.92 -36.11 14.50
N MET A 322 37.10 -34.96 15.16
CA MET A 322 36.97 -33.57 14.66
C MET A 322 35.54 -32.99 14.57
N THR A 323 35.09 -32.26 15.60
CA THR A 323 35.28 -30.81 15.88
C THR A 323 34.49 -29.88 14.95
N ASN A 324 33.50 -29.18 15.51
CA ASN A 324 33.13 -27.85 15.04
C ASN A 324 32.92 -26.94 16.27
N PRO A 325 33.52 -25.73 16.29
CA PRO A 325 33.51 -24.82 17.43
C PRO A 325 32.32 -23.85 17.37
N LEU A 326 32.13 -23.09 18.45
CA LEU A 326 31.20 -21.95 18.66
C LEU A 326 30.08 -22.21 19.67
N LEU A 327 30.49 -22.62 20.87
CA LEU A 327 29.76 -22.32 22.10
C LEU A 327 30.70 -21.54 23.03
N ASN A 328 30.65 -20.21 22.98
CA ASN A 328 31.17 -19.39 24.06
C ASN A 328 30.55 -17.98 24.04
N ASN A 329 29.58 -17.77 24.93
CA ASN A 329 29.45 -16.58 25.77
C ASN A 329 28.08 -16.64 26.45
N LEU A 330 28.05 -17.01 27.74
CA LEU A 330 27.67 -16.09 28.82
C LEU A 330 27.74 -16.85 30.15
N ALA A 331 28.91 -16.80 30.78
CA ALA A 331 29.08 -17.13 32.19
C ALA A 331 29.72 -15.91 32.86
N GLY A 332 29.03 -15.37 33.87
CA GLY A 332 29.58 -14.32 34.71
C GLY A 332 28.62 -13.88 35.81
N GLY A 333 28.89 -14.31 37.05
CA GLY A 333 28.64 -13.48 38.24
C GLY A 333 27.51 -13.88 39.19
N MET A 334 27.86 -14.67 40.21
CA MET A 334 27.14 -14.97 41.48
C MET A 334 26.94 -13.72 42.39
N PRO A 335 26.55 -13.83 43.69
CA PRO A 335 25.40 -14.50 44.33
C PRO A 335 24.69 -13.62 45.41
N GLY A 336 23.50 -14.06 45.87
CA GLY A 336 23.14 -14.09 47.29
C GLY A 336 22.43 -12.87 47.92
N GLY A 337 21.24 -13.10 48.48
CA GLY A 337 20.68 -12.24 49.53
C GLY A 337 19.17 -12.39 49.77
N GLY A 338 18.81 -13.00 50.90
CA GLY A 338 17.75 -12.47 51.78
C GLY A 338 16.31 -12.96 51.59
N LEU A 339 15.95 -13.94 52.42
CA LEU A 339 14.57 -14.17 52.92
C LEU A 339 13.97 -12.90 53.55
N GLY A 340 12.68 -12.62 53.31
CA GLY A 340 11.95 -11.65 54.12
C GLY A 340 10.55 -11.25 53.62
N GLY A 341 9.52 -11.89 54.17
CA GLY A 341 8.29 -11.23 54.66
C GLY A 341 7.27 -10.64 53.68
N MET A 342 6.13 -11.33 53.52
CA MET A 342 4.81 -10.68 53.41
C MET A 342 4.41 -10.12 54.80
N PRO A 343 3.70 -8.98 54.87
CA PRO A 343 2.22 -8.98 54.87
C PRO A 343 1.67 -7.82 54.00
N GLY A 344 0.52 -7.91 53.33
CA GLY A 344 -0.83 -8.11 53.89
C GLY A 344 -1.60 -6.78 53.91
N GLY A 345 -2.47 -6.56 52.91
CA GLY A 345 -3.66 -5.70 52.99
C GLY A 345 -3.57 -4.25 52.51
N ALA A 346 -4.25 -3.93 51.40
CA ALA A 346 -5.17 -2.78 51.30
C ALA A 346 -5.90 -2.80 49.94
N PHE A 347 -7.22 -2.68 50.03
CA PHE A 347 -8.23 -2.78 49.00
C PHE A 347 -8.58 -1.37 48.48
N GLY A 348 -8.99 -1.27 47.20
CA GLY A 348 -9.77 -0.14 46.65
C GLY A 348 -8.99 0.78 45.70
N GLY A 349 -9.46 1.11 44.50
CA GLY A 349 -10.70 0.76 43.83
C GLY A 349 -10.65 1.25 42.38
N LEU A 350 -11.28 0.48 41.49
CA LEU A 350 -11.74 0.92 40.19
C LEU A 350 -13.18 1.43 40.34
N PRO A 351 -13.54 2.52 39.65
CA PRO A 351 -14.88 2.68 39.09
C PRO A 351 -14.73 2.75 37.56
N GLY A 352 -15.13 1.75 36.78
CA GLY A 352 -16.51 1.53 36.33
C GLY A 352 -16.76 2.29 35.01
N GLY A 353 -17.23 1.70 33.90
CA GLY A 353 -17.67 0.34 33.66
C GLY A 353 -17.94 0.07 32.17
N LEU A 354 -18.01 -1.21 31.83
CA LEU A 354 -18.62 -1.72 30.60
C LEU A 354 -19.58 -2.83 31.02
N GLY A 355 -20.79 -2.43 31.38
CA GLY A 355 -21.91 -3.33 31.66
C GLY A 355 -22.66 -3.61 30.37
N GLY A 356 -22.60 -4.86 29.90
CA GLY A 356 -23.39 -5.32 28.75
C GLY A 356 -23.17 -6.79 28.34
N GLY A 357 -22.48 -7.60 29.15
CA GLY A 357 -22.20 -9.01 28.85
C GLY A 357 -22.86 -9.94 29.86
N ASN A 358 -23.51 -10.99 29.35
CA ASN A 358 -24.23 -12.01 30.11
C ASN A 358 -23.36 -12.61 31.25
N PRO A 359 -23.72 -12.49 32.53
CA PRO A 359 -22.86 -12.87 33.67
C PRO A 359 -22.48 -14.36 33.70
N GLN A 360 -23.27 -15.19 33.02
CA GLN A 360 -23.05 -16.63 32.91
C GLN A 360 -21.90 -16.98 31.96
N LEU A 361 -21.64 -16.15 30.94
CA LEU A 361 -20.51 -16.33 30.03
C LEU A 361 -19.18 -16.00 30.71
N ALA A 362 -19.19 -14.99 31.60
CA ALA A 362 -18.03 -14.62 32.40
C ALA A 362 -17.67 -15.73 33.41
N GLN A 363 -18.66 -16.31 34.08
CA GLN A 363 -18.44 -17.46 34.96
C GLN A 363 -17.96 -18.71 34.20
N GLN A 364 -18.47 -18.95 32.99
CA GLN A 364 -18.06 -20.10 32.18
C GLN A 364 -16.64 -19.95 31.63
N ALA A 365 -16.24 -18.74 31.24
CA ALA A 365 -14.85 -18.43 30.86
C ALA A 365 -13.88 -18.59 32.04
N GLN A 366 -14.32 -18.19 33.24
CA GLN A 366 -13.52 -18.31 34.46
C GLN A 366 -13.39 -19.77 34.93
N ALA A 367 -14.42 -20.60 34.73
CA ALA A 367 -14.39 -22.03 35.01
C ALA A 367 -13.52 -22.82 34.02
N MET A 368 -13.49 -22.43 32.73
CA MET A 368 -12.60 -23.06 31.74
C MET A 368 -11.12 -22.77 32.03
N MET A 369 -10.78 -21.53 32.42
CA MET A 369 -9.38 -21.18 32.76
C MET A 369 -8.88 -21.89 34.02
N ALA A 370 -9.75 -22.23 34.97
CA ALA A 370 -9.38 -22.99 36.18
C ALA A 370 -9.08 -24.47 35.90
N SER A 371 -9.55 -25.01 34.76
CA SER A 371 -9.40 -26.43 34.41
C SER A 371 -8.09 -26.77 33.70
N ASN A 372 -7.35 -25.77 33.20
CA ASN A 372 -6.12 -25.99 32.46
C ASN A 372 -5.05 -24.93 32.80
N PRO A 373 -4.35 -25.05 33.94
CA PRO A 373 -3.40 -24.05 34.43
C PRO A 373 -2.21 -23.81 33.49
N GLN A 374 -1.90 -24.75 32.60
CA GLN A 374 -0.87 -24.59 31.56
C GLN A 374 -1.29 -23.61 30.45
N MET A 375 -2.57 -23.58 30.08
CA MET A 375 -3.09 -22.67 29.06
C MET A 375 -3.20 -21.24 29.59
N ALA A 376 -3.55 -21.08 30.87
CA ALA A 376 -3.57 -19.77 31.54
C ALA A 376 -2.16 -19.15 31.61
N ALA A 377 -1.15 -19.95 31.97
CA ALA A 377 0.24 -19.52 31.98
C ALA A 377 0.74 -19.14 30.58
N GLN A 378 0.32 -19.88 29.55
CA GLN A 378 0.71 -19.61 28.16
C GLN A 378 0.02 -18.35 27.60
N ALA A 379 -1.25 -18.11 27.96
CA ALA A 379 -1.98 -16.89 27.58
C ALA A 379 -1.42 -15.64 28.29
N GLN A 380 -1.02 -15.76 29.56
CA GLN A 380 -0.35 -14.68 30.28
C GLN A 380 1.04 -14.37 29.69
N ALA A 381 1.80 -15.40 29.31
CA ALA A 381 3.11 -15.23 28.65
C ALA A 381 2.99 -14.52 27.30
N LEU A 382 1.95 -14.83 26.52
CA LEU A 382 1.65 -14.17 25.22
C LEU A 382 1.18 -12.72 25.37
N MET A 383 0.48 -12.37 26.46
CA MET A 383 0.08 -10.99 26.74
C MET A 383 1.22 -10.12 27.28
N SER A 384 2.24 -10.74 27.90
CA SER A 384 3.43 -10.03 28.38
C SER A 384 4.49 -9.78 27.32
N ASP A 385 4.34 -10.35 26.11
CA ASP A 385 5.30 -10.19 25.00
C ASP A 385 4.68 -9.43 23.80
N PRO A 386 4.98 -8.12 23.68
CA PRO A 386 4.46 -7.28 22.60
C PRO A 386 4.86 -7.75 21.20
N GLN A 387 6.00 -8.44 21.05
CA GLN A 387 6.48 -8.91 19.75
C GLN A 387 5.75 -10.18 19.29
N ALA A 388 5.42 -11.08 20.21
CA ALA A 388 4.63 -12.27 19.92
C ALA A 388 3.20 -11.91 19.48
N MET A 389 2.58 -10.91 20.13
CA MET A 389 1.26 -10.41 19.74
C MET A 389 1.27 -9.77 18.35
N GLN A 390 2.33 -9.02 18.03
CA GLN A 390 2.48 -8.41 16.71
C GLN A 390 2.76 -9.42 15.60
N GLN A 391 3.50 -10.49 15.88
CA GLN A 391 3.67 -11.62 14.95
C GLN A 391 2.36 -12.38 14.72
N MET A 392 1.54 -12.57 15.76
CA MET A 392 0.25 -13.23 15.62
C MET A 392 -0.73 -12.37 14.82
N MET A 393 -0.74 -11.05 15.03
CA MET A 393 -1.53 -10.12 14.22
C MET A 393 -1.08 -10.00 12.77
N ASN A 394 0.20 -10.28 12.47
CA ASN A 394 0.73 -10.33 11.11
C ASN A 394 0.65 -11.73 10.47
N ASN A 395 0.12 -12.73 11.20
CA ASN A 395 -0.08 -14.06 10.63
C ASN A 395 -1.30 -14.03 9.69
N PRO A 396 -1.13 -14.37 8.39
CA PRO A 396 -2.20 -14.32 7.40
C PRO A 396 -3.42 -15.18 7.77
N GLN A 397 -3.21 -16.29 8.49
CA GLN A 397 -4.28 -17.16 8.94
C GLN A 397 -5.11 -16.55 10.07
N VAL A 398 -4.48 -15.78 10.96
CA VAL A 398 -5.15 -15.07 12.06
C VAL A 398 -5.89 -13.85 11.53
N GLN A 399 -5.33 -13.12 10.56
CA GLN A 399 -6.02 -12.04 9.87
C GLN A 399 -7.22 -12.53 9.05
N ALA A 400 -7.08 -13.69 8.37
CA ALA A 400 -8.21 -14.32 7.67
C ALA A 400 -9.32 -14.76 8.64
N LEU A 401 -8.96 -15.17 9.86
CA LEU A 401 -9.92 -15.52 10.91
C LEU A 401 -10.62 -14.29 11.50
N MET A 402 -9.89 -13.18 11.71
CA MET A 402 -10.47 -11.92 12.20
C MET A 402 -11.40 -11.26 11.18
N ASN A 403 -11.15 -11.43 9.89
CA ASN A 403 -11.98 -10.89 8.82
C ASN A 403 -13.20 -11.77 8.47
N ASN A 404 -13.38 -12.92 9.12
CA ASN A 404 -14.50 -13.82 8.84
C ASN A 404 -15.27 -14.20 10.13
N PRO A 405 -16.35 -13.45 10.48
CA PRO A 405 -17.14 -13.68 11.69
C PRO A 405 -17.72 -15.10 11.78
N GLN A 406 -17.98 -15.74 10.64
CA GLN A 406 -18.53 -17.11 10.58
C GLN A 406 -17.48 -18.18 10.92
N ALA A 407 -16.20 -17.93 10.64
CA ALA A 407 -15.12 -18.87 10.98
C ALA A 407 -14.92 -18.95 12.50
N LEU A 408 -15.04 -17.82 13.21
CA LEU A 408 -14.97 -17.74 14.66
C LEU A 408 -16.16 -18.47 15.33
N GLN A 409 -17.35 -18.32 14.76
CA GLN A 409 -18.57 -19.02 15.20
C GLN A 409 -18.45 -20.55 15.00
N ASN A 410 -17.92 -20.97 13.85
CA ASN A 410 -17.71 -22.40 13.55
C ASN A 410 -16.63 -23.02 14.44
N MET A 411 -15.58 -22.26 14.78
CA MET A 411 -14.54 -22.71 15.71
C MET A 411 -15.06 -22.86 17.15
N MET A 412 -15.94 -21.94 17.59
CA MET A 412 -16.67 -22.09 18.87
C MET A 412 -17.59 -23.31 18.88
N ASN A 413 -18.30 -23.57 17.78
CA ASN A 413 -19.16 -24.74 17.65
C ASN A 413 -18.38 -26.06 17.62
N MET A 414 -17.16 -26.04 17.07
CA MET A 414 -16.28 -27.21 16.97
C MET A 414 -15.55 -27.51 18.29
N MET A 415 -15.25 -26.49 19.11
CA MET A 415 -14.73 -26.68 20.48
C MET A 415 -15.77 -27.14 21.49
N ASN A 416 -17.07 -26.91 21.23
CA ASN A 416 -18.17 -27.33 22.11
C ASN A 416 -18.67 -28.76 21.83
N GLN A 417 -18.16 -29.41 20.79
CA GLN A 417 -18.40 -30.83 20.51
C GLN A 417 -17.11 -31.60 20.75
N GLY A 418 -16.95 -32.13 21.97
CA GLY A 418 -15.87 -33.07 22.28
C GLY A 418 -15.92 -34.31 21.38
N PRO A 419 -14.79 -35.00 21.17
CA PRO A 419 -14.71 -36.14 20.27
C PRO A 419 -15.62 -37.28 20.75
N ARG A 420 -16.41 -37.86 19.84
CA ARG A 420 -17.05 -39.16 20.01
C ARG A 420 -16.08 -40.28 19.72
#